data_AF-A0A0P0WW63-F1
#
_entry.id   AF-A0A0P0WW63-F1
#
_cell.length_a   1.000
_cell.length_b   1.000
_cell.length_c   1.000
_cell.angle_alpha   90.00
_cell.angle_beta   90.00
_cell.angle_gamma   90.00
#
_symmetry.space_group_name_H-M   'P 1'
#
loop_
_entity.id
_entity.type
_entity.pdbx_description
1 polymer ?
#
loop_
_entity_poly.entity_id
_entity_poly.type
_entity_poly.pdbx_seq_one_letter_code
_entity_poly.pdbx_strand_id
1 'polypeptide(L)'
;MTKRKIEIKRIKNEEARQVCFSKRRPSVFKKASELYTVCGAEVAMLVKSPAGKFFSFGAPSVGFVLSRFHATTTSRKHSSMGVTIQHDNSATIKLHELNQQHIELQNQLQAQNEKMKALQEVAKKESGGKVMGWLNSKVEDICQEDLEEFKMVLESLKYLTRGIINQLFQNYAMFSNMMRVQHCVTALPNQQFLPSSEDVKPMIHHVPSSSYGWNTSIDSKPNSSDAHVVGARRYFPK
;
A
#
# COMPACT_ATOMS: atom_id res chain seq x y z
N MET A 1 34.62 -4.68 8.47
CA MET A 1 34.69 -4.45 9.94
C MET A 1 33.85 -5.49 10.66
N THR A 2 34.39 -6.13 11.70
CA THR A 2 33.68 -7.07 12.57
C THR A 2 32.84 -6.34 13.64
N LYS A 3 31.79 -7.00 14.16
CA LYS A 3 30.97 -6.46 15.27
C LYS A 3 31.82 -6.39 16.55
N ARG A 4 31.85 -5.24 17.21
CA ARG A 4 32.49 -5.08 18.53
C ARG A 4 31.47 -5.32 19.65
N LYS A 5 31.90 -5.98 20.73
CA LYS A 5 31.11 -6.08 21.96
C LYS A 5 30.94 -4.68 22.55
N ILE A 6 29.71 -4.32 22.93
CA ILE A 6 29.40 -3.06 23.60
C ILE A 6 28.76 -3.33 24.95
N GLU A 7 29.03 -2.48 25.91
CA GLU A 7 28.43 -2.54 27.26
C GLU A 7 26.94 -2.16 27.23
N ILE A 8 26.12 -2.79 28.08
CA ILE A 8 24.69 -2.48 28.19
C ILE A 8 24.50 -1.25 29.09
N LYS A 9 24.75 -0.08 28.52
CA LYS A 9 24.51 1.24 29.12
C LYS A 9 24.01 2.24 28.08
N ARG A 10 23.55 3.40 28.52
CA ARG A 10 23.12 4.47 27.60
C ARG A 10 24.29 4.92 26.71
N ILE A 11 24.11 4.86 25.39
CA ILE A 11 25.07 5.40 24.42
C ILE A 11 25.07 6.93 24.54
N LYS A 12 26.25 7.50 24.87
CA LYS A 12 26.41 8.94 25.09
C LYS A 12 26.37 9.75 23.79
N ASN A 13 27.06 9.28 22.75
CA ASN A 13 27.07 9.91 21.42
C ASN A 13 25.69 9.78 20.76
N GLU A 14 25.10 10.91 20.34
CA GLU A 14 23.76 10.97 19.75
C GLU A 14 23.65 10.19 18.43
N GLU A 15 24.57 10.40 17.49
CA GLU A 15 24.56 9.73 16.19
C GLU A 15 24.68 8.22 16.36
N ALA A 16 25.62 7.77 17.21
CA ALA A 16 25.78 6.36 17.52
C ALA A 16 24.52 5.77 18.17
N ARG A 17 23.81 6.55 18.99
CA ARG A 17 22.55 6.15 19.61
C ARG A 17 21.41 6.04 18.59
N GLN A 18 21.28 6.99 17.68
CA GLN A 18 20.30 6.96 16.60
C GLN A 18 20.55 5.78 15.65
N VAL A 19 21.79 5.56 15.22
CA VAL A 19 22.17 4.40 14.38
C VAL A 19 21.90 3.08 15.10
N CYS A 20 22.21 2.99 16.39
CA CYS A 20 21.93 1.80 17.21
C CYS A 20 20.42 1.54 17.29
N PHE A 21 19.60 2.58 17.53
CA PHE A 21 18.15 2.48 17.54
C PHE A 21 17.60 1.98 16.20
N SER A 22 18.00 2.61 15.09
CA SER A 22 17.54 2.27 13.74
C SER A 22 17.86 0.83 13.35
N LYS A 23 18.99 0.28 13.81
CA LYS A 23 19.38 -1.12 13.57
C LYS A 23 18.71 -2.09 14.53
N ARG A 24 18.59 -1.75 15.82
CA ARG A 24 18.04 -2.67 16.85
C ARG A 24 16.53 -2.79 16.77
N ARG A 25 15.79 -1.68 16.61
CA ARG A 25 14.31 -1.67 16.53
C ARG A 25 13.74 -2.74 15.60
N PRO A 26 14.11 -2.81 14.29
CA PRO A 26 13.56 -3.81 13.39
C PRO A 26 13.95 -5.24 13.79
N SER A 27 15.16 -5.46 14.31
CA SER A 27 15.58 -6.79 14.78
C SER A 27 14.75 -7.29 15.97
N VAL A 28 14.39 -6.39 16.89
CA VAL A 28 13.54 -6.71 18.04
C VAL A 28 12.09 -6.96 17.58
N PHE A 29 11.57 -6.15 16.66
CA PHE A 29 10.24 -6.38 16.08
C PHE A 29 10.17 -7.71 15.34
N LYS A 30 11.23 -8.08 14.62
CA LYS A 30 11.34 -9.41 13.99
C LYS A 30 11.24 -10.53 15.03
N LYS A 31 11.95 -10.41 16.16
CA LYS A 31 11.86 -11.40 17.25
C LYS A 31 10.47 -11.46 17.90
N ALA A 32 9.78 -10.33 18.05
CA ALA A 32 8.39 -10.31 18.51
C ALA A 32 7.44 -10.99 17.52
N SER A 33 7.64 -10.79 16.21
CA SER A 33 6.91 -11.49 15.16
C SER A 33 7.16 -12.99 15.19
N GLU A 34 8.43 -13.41 15.29
CA GLU A 34 8.79 -14.83 15.42
C GLU A 34 8.13 -15.46 16.66
N LEU A 35 8.08 -14.73 17.78
CA LEU A 35 7.42 -15.20 19.00
C LEU A 35 5.91 -15.39 18.81
N TYR A 36 5.24 -14.47 18.11
CA TYR A 36 3.82 -14.62 17.77
C TYR A 36 3.60 -15.81 16.85
N THR A 37 4.40 -15.95 15.79
CA THR A 37 4.26 -17.05 14.82
C THR A 37 4.55 -18.42 15.41
N VAL A 38 5.62 -18.56 16.20
CA VAL A 38 6.05 -19.87 16.72
C VAL A 38 5.26 -20.29 17.96
N CYS A 39 5.01 -19.36 18.89
CA CYS A 39 4.36 -19.69 20.16
C CYS A 39 2.87 -19.35 20.19
N GLY A 40 2.30 -18.72 19.14
CA GLY A 40 0.95 -18.15 19.19
C GLY A 40 0.82 -17.03 20.23
N ALA A 41 1.94 -16.47 20.70
CA ALA A 41 1.94 -15.50 21.77
C ALA A 41 1.50 -14.13 21.26
N GLU A 42 0.48 -13.55 21.87
CA GLU A 42 0.07 -12.19 21.54
C GLU A 42 1.06 -11.17 22.09
N VAL A 43 1.58 -10.30 21.21
CA VAL A 43 2.65 -9.37 21.57
C VAL A 43 2.28 -7.98 21.10
N ALA A 44 2.50 -6.99 21.95
CA ALA A 44 2.56 -5.58 21.58
C ALA A 44 3.85 -4.96 22.11
N MET A 45 4.47 -4.14 21.29
CA MET A 45 5.66 -3.36 21.61
C MET A 45 5.43 -1.91 21.23
N LEU A 46 5.77 -1.00 22.13
CA LEU A 46 5.81 0.44 21.88
C LEU A 46 7.20 0.95 22.24
N VAL A 47 7.84 1.66 21.33
CA VAL A 47 9.21 2.16 21.50
C VAL A 47 9.28 3.60 21.03
N LYS A 48 9.80 4.48 21.89
CA LYS A 48 10.11 5.88 21.55
C LYS A 48 11.56 5.98 21.08
N SER A 49 11.80 6.60 19.93
CA SER A 49 13.16 6.88 19.46
C SER A 49 13.81 8.01 20.24
N PRO A 50 15.15 8.13 20.21
CA PRO A 50 15.82 9.27 20.81
C PRO A 50 15.43 10.61 20.14
N ALA A 51 14.94 10.58 18.90
CA ALA A 51 14.35 11.72 18.20
C ALA A 51 12.88 12.02 18.57
N GLY A 52 12.31 11.30 19.54
CA GLY A 52 10.94 11.53 20.03
C GLY A 52 9.82 10.86 19.24
N LYS A 53 10.13 10.15 18.14
CA LYS A 53 9.13 9.45 17.31
C LYS A 53 8.74 8.11 17.93
N PHE A 54 7.45 7.78 17.93
CA PHE A 54 6.95 6.50 18.40
C PHE A 54 6.92 5.46 17.28
N PHE A 55 7.25 4.23 17.65
CA PHE A 55 7.18 3.06 16.78
C PHE A 55 6.48 1.95 17.54
N SER A 56 5.59 1.24 16.86
CA SER A 56 4.85 0.14 17.46
C SER A 56 4.91 -1.10 16.58
N PHE A 57 4.80 -2.26 17.23
CA PHE A 57 4.60 -3.55 16.60
C PHE A 57 3.56 -4.28 17.42
N GLY A 58 2.59 -4.91 16.76
CA GLY A 58 1.58 -5.70 17.44
C GLY A 58 1.13 -6.86 16.58
N ALA A 59 1.00 -8.02 17.20
CA ALA A 59 0.50 -9.23 16.58
C ALA A 59 -0.50 -9.88 17.56
N PRO A 60 -1.80 -10.01 17.21
CA PRO A 60 -2.39 -9.74 15.89
C PRO A 60 -2.53 -8.24 15.54
N SER A 61 -2.73 -7.37 16.52
CA SER A 61 -2.62 -5.91 16.35
C SER A 61 -2.32 -5.24 17.69
N VAL A 62 -1.73 -4.04 17.66
CA VAL A 62 -1.44 -3.29 18.88
C VAL A 62 -2.73 -2.99 19.65
N GLY A 63 -3.77 -2.53 18.94
CA GLY A 63 -5.07 -2.23 19.53
C GLY A 63 -5.72 -3.43 20.19
N PHE A 64 -5.68 -4.61 19.55
CA PHE A 64 -6.25 -5.83 20.12
C PHE A 64 -5.56 -6.24 21.43
N VAL A 65 -4.23 -6.25 21.44
CA VAL A 65 -3.44 -6.61 22.63
C VAL A 65 -3.64 -5.58 23.75
N LEU A 66 -3.68 -4.29 23.41
CA LEU A 66 -3.95 -3.24 24.39
C LEU A 66 -5.37 -3.35 24.97
N SER A 67 -6.41 -3.55 24.14
CA SER A 67 -7.78 -3.73 24.60
C SER A 67 -7.91 -4.90 25.57
N ARG A 68 -7.25 -6.03 25.27
CA ARG A 68 -7.20 -7.18 26.20
C ARG A 68 -6.44 -6.84 27.48
N PHE A 69 -5.33 -6.13 27.39
CA PHE A 69 -4.57 -5.68 28.56
C PHE A 69 -5.39 -4.73 29.45
N HIS A 70 -6.17 -3.82 28.85
CA HIS A 70 -7.08 -2.93 29.56
C HIS A 70 -8.21 -3.71 30.24
N ALA A 71 -8.90 -4.61 29.52
CA ALA A 71 -9.98 -5.43 30.06
C ALA A 71 -9.51 -6.32 31.23
N THR A 72 -8.31 -6.89 31.15
CA THR A 72 -7.74 -7.66 32.25
C THR A 72 -7.32 -6.79 33.44
N THR A 73 -7.00 -5.51 33.22
CA THR A 73 -6.64 -4.58 34.30
C THR A 73 -7.87 -4.02 35.02
N THR A 74 -8.96 -3.77 34.29
CA THR A 74 -10.23 -3.32 34.88
C THR A 74 -10.98 -4.47 35.55
N SER A 75 -11.01 -5.66 34.94
CA SER A 75 -11.73 -6.82 35.49
C SER A 75 -10.99 -7.53 36.62
N ARG A 76 -9.68 -7.36 36.79
CA ARG A 76 -8.93 -7.99 37.92
C ARG A 76 -9.31 -7.48 39.31
N LYS A 77 -10.17 -6.46 39.43
CA LYS A 77 -10.81 -6.12 40.70
C LYS A 77 -11.94 -7.10 41.10
N HIS A 78 -12.49 -7.88 40.17
CA HIS A 78 -13.50 -8.89 40.46
C HIS A 78 -13.33 -10.11 39.54
N SER A 79 -12.92 -11.23 40.14
CA SER A 79 -13.04 -12.58 39.59
C SER A 79 -12.12 -12.96 38.42
N SER A 80 -11.10 -13.75 38.77
CA SER A 80 -10.38 -14.68 37.89
C SER A 80 -11.38 -15.68 37.30
N MET A 81 -11.76 -15.52 36.03
CA MET A 81 -12.49 -16.55 35.28
C MET A 81 -11.68 -16.96 34.05
N GLY A 82 -11.44 -18.28 33.98
CA GLY A 82 -10.68 -18.93 32.93
C GLY A 82 -11.30 -18.74 31.56
N VAL A 83 -10.42 -18.68 30.57
CA VAL A 83 -10.78 -18.72 29.15
C VAL A 83 -11.25 -20.13 28.84
N THR A 84 -12.56 -20.36 28.87
CA THR A 84 -13.15 -21.52 28.19
C THR A 84 -13.03 -21.26 26.70
N ILE A 85 -12.21 -22.07 26.02
CA ILE A 85 -12.22 -22.16 24.56
C ILE A 85 -13.56 -22.81 24.19
N GLN A 86 -14.60 -21.97 24.04
CA GLN A 86 -15.81 -22.40 23.37
C GLN A 86 -15.41 -22.57 21.90
N HIS A 87 -15.47 -23.82 21.46
CA HIS A 87 -15.30 -24.22 20.06
C HIS A 87 -16.49 -23.65 19.27
N ASP A 88 -16.43 -22.36 18.97
CA ASP A 88 -17.46 -21.63 18.25
C ASP A 88 -17.35 -22.01 16.76
N ASN A 89 -18.37 -22.66 16.22
CA ASN A 89 -18.48 -22.95 14.79
C ASN A 89 -18.27 -21.67 13.95
N SER A 90 -18.59 -20.48 14.48
CA SER A 90 -18.29 -19.19 13.85
C SER A 90 -16.79 -18.98 13.60
N ALA A 91 -15.93 -19.37 14.53
CA ALA A 91 -14.48 -19.24 14.38
C ALA A 91 -13.97 -20.17 13.27
N THR A 92 -14.49 -21.40 13.20
CA THR A 92 -14.15 -22.36 12.14
C THR A 92 -14.62 -21.89 10.77
N ILE A 93 -15.84 -21.35 10.67
CA ILE A 93 -16.38 -20.78 9.42
C ILE A 93 -15.52 -19.60 8.95
N LYS A 94 -15.17 -18.68 9.85
CA LYS A 94 -14.29 -17.54 9.53
C LYS A 94 -12.90 -17.97 9.10
N LEU A 95 -12.31 -18.98 9.75
CA LEU A 95 -11.02 -19.53 9.35
C LEU A 95 -11.07 -20.16 7.96
N HIS A 96 -12.14 -20.90 7.66
CA HIS A 96 -12.35 -21.48 6.35
C HIS A 96 -12.49 -20.40 5.26
N GLU A 97 -13.29 -19.36 5.52
CA GLU A 97 -13.46 -18.22 4.63
C GLU A 97 -12.13 -17.47 4.39
N LEU A 98 -11.36 -17.20 5.45
CA LEU A 98 -10.04 -16.57 5.34
C LEU A 98 -9.05 -17.43 4.56
N ASN A 99 -9.07 -18.76 4.73
CA ASN A 99 -8.24 -19.67 3.96
C ASN A 99 -8.64 -19.69 2.48
N GLN A 100 -9.93 -19.62 2.16
CA GLN A 100 -10.40 -19.51 0.77
C GLN A 100 -9.92 -18.20 0.12
N GLN A 101 -10.07 -17.08 0.82
CA GLN A 101 -9.55 -15.78 0.36
C GLN A 101 -8.03 -15.80 0.15
N HIS A 102 -7.29 -16.48 1.04
CA HIS A 102 -5.85 -16.63 0.90
C HIS A 102 -5.46 -17.39 -0.38
N ILE A 103 -6.15 -18.50 -0.67
CA ILE A 103 -5.94 -19.29 -1.90
C ILE A 103 -6.26 -18.46 -3.15
N GLU A 104 -7.38 -17.73 -3.15
CA GLU A 104 -7.78 -16.87 -4.27
C GLU A 104 -6.73 -15.80 -4.56
N LEU A 105 -6.28 -15.08 -3.53
CA LEU A 105 -5.25 -14.04 -3.66
C LEU A 105 -3.92 -14.62 -4.18
N GLN A 106 -3.54 -15.81 -3.73
CA GLN A 106 -2.34 -16.48 -4.21
C GLN A 106 -2.45 -16.84 -5.71
N ASN A 107 -3.61 -17.34 -6.14
CA ASN A 107 -3.87 -17.64 -7.55
C ASN A 107 -3.85 -16.37 -8.42
N GLN A 108 -4.44 -15.28 -7.94
CA GLN A 108 -4.40 -13.98 -8.65
C GLN A 108 -2.95 -13.47 -8.78
N LEU A 109 -2.15 -13.57 -7.72
CA LEU A 109 -0.75 -13.16 -7.73
C LEU A 109 0.08 -14.02 -8.71
N GLN A 110 -0.18 -15.33 -8.76
CA GLN A 110 0.45 -16.21 -9.74
C GLN A 110 0.08 -15.82 -11.19
N ALA A 111 -1.20 -15.61 -11.47
CA ALA A 111 -1.66 -15.20 -12.80
C ALA A 111 -1.06 -13.85 -13.24
N GLN A 112 -0.91 -12.89 -12.31
CA GLN A 112 -0.24 -11.62 -12.60
C GLN A 112 1.26 -11.80 -12.85
N ASN A 113 1.94 -12.67 -12.10
CA ASN A 113 3.35 -12.99 -12.35
C ASN A 113 3.56 -13.69 -13.71
N GLU A 114 2.65 -14.58 -14.12
CA GLU A 114 2.68 -15.21 -15.42
C GLU A 114 2.45 -14.21 -16.56
N LYS A 115 1.49 -13.27 -16.40
CA LYS A 115 1.30 -12.15 -17.32
C LYS A 115 2.55 -11.27 -17.41
N MET A 116 3.16 -10.92 -16.29
CA MET A 116 4.40 -10.13 -16.25
C MET A 116 5.53 -10.84 -17.00
N LYS A 117 5.71 -12.15 -16.79
CA LYS A 117 6.70 -12.95 -17.53
C LYS A 117 6.41 -12.97 -19.03
N ALA A 118 5.15 -13.18 -19.43
CA ALA A 118 4.76 -13.16 -20.84
C ALA A 118 5.04 -11.80 -21.50
N LEU A 119 4.67 -10.69 -20.83
CA LEU A 119 4.97 -9.33 -21.31
C LEU A 119 6.48 -9.06 -21.37
N GLN A 120 7.26 -9.54 -20.41
CA GLN A 120 8.71 -9.39 -20.42
C GLN A 120 9.35 -10.15 -21.60
N GLU A 121 8.84 -11.34 -21.95
CA GLU A 121 9.31 -12.10 -23.10
C GLU A 121 8.94 -11.42 -24.43
N VAL A 122 7.75 -10.82 -24.54
CA VAL A 122 7.38 -10.00 -25.70
C VAL A 122 8.30 -8.78 -25.81
N ALA A 123 8.53 -8.05 -24.72
CA ALA A 123 9.41 -6.88 -24.70
C ALA A 123 10.86 -7.22 -25.09
N LYS A 124 11.39 -8.38 -24.67
CA LYS A 124 12.71 -8.85 -25.11
C LYS A 124 12.76 -9.11 -26.61
N LYS A 125 11.73 -9.75 -27.18
CA LYS A 125 11.66 -10.01 -28.64
C LYS A 125 11.58 -8.70 -29.43
N GLU A 126 10.79 -7.74 -28.95
CA GLU A 126 10.65 -6.43 -29.59
C GLU A 126 11.90 -5.57 -29.45
N SER A 127 12.67 -5.71 -28.36
CA SER A 127 13.92 -4.96 -28.15
C SER A 127 14.99 -5.24 -29.22
N GLY A 128 14.91 -6.39 -29.91
CA GLY A 128 15.78 -6.76 -31.03
C GLY A 128 15.19 -6.47 -32.41
N GLY A 129 13.98 -5.89 -32.49
CA GLY A 129 13.32 -5.59 -33.77
C GLY A 129 14.04 -4.49 -34.55
N LYS A 130 13.91 -4.51 -35.88
CA LYS A 130 14.53 -3.54 -36.80
C LYS A 130 14.24 -2.08 -36.39
N VAL A 131 13.01 -1.82 -35.93
CA VAL A 131 12.58 -0.50 -35.42
C VAL A 131 13.34 -0.07 -34.16
N MET A 132 13.55 -0.97 -33.19
CA MET A 132 14.35 -0.64 -32.00
C MET A 132 15.82 -0.46 -32.35
N GLY A 133 16.32 -1.18 -33.36
CA GLY A 133 17.62 -0.92 -33.98
C GLY A 133 17.72 0.52 -34.48
N TRP A 134 16.77 0.96 -35.31
CA TRP A 134 16.72 2.33 -35.83
C TRP A 134 16.60 3.39 -34.72
N LEU A 135 15.80 3.15 -33.68
CA LEU A 135 15.63 4.10 -32.56
C LEU A 135 16.87 4.23 -31.66
N ASN A 136 17.70 3.19 -31.58
CA ASN A 136 18.91 3.18 -30.75
C ASN A 136 20.20 3.52 -31.52
N SER A 137 20.19 3.44 -32.85
CA SER A 137 21.32 3.81 -33.70
C SER A 137 21.50 5.32 -33.77
N LYS A 138 22.74 5.77 -34.01
CA LYS A 138 22.96 7.16 -34.41
C LYS A 138 22.46 7.35 -35.84
N VAL A 139 21.98 8.56 -36.14
CA VAL A 139 21.49 8.91 -37.48
C VAL A 139 22.55 8.68 -38.58
N GLU A 140 23.83 8.83 -38.22
CA GLU A 140 24.99 8.63 -39.11
C GLU A 140 25.20 7.15 -39.53
N ASP A 141 24.66 6.20 -38.75
CA ASP A 141 24.90 4.76 -38.93
C ASP A 141 23.76 4.06 -39.72
N ILE A 142 22.70 4.79 -40.11
CA ILE A 142 21.52 4.24 -40.79
C ILE A 142 21.67 4.46 -42.32
N CYS A 143 21.62 3.39 -43.12
CA CYS A 143 21.70 3.51 -44.58
C CYS A 143 20.43 4.16 -45.18
N GLN A 144 20.53 4.64 -46.41
CA GLN A 144 19.41 5.34 -47.06
C GLN A 144 18.17 4.44 -47.20
N GLU A 145 18.36 3.16 -47.54
CA GLU A 145 17.27 2.21 -47.70
C GLU A 145 16.52 1.98 -46.37
N ASP A 146 17.25 1.87 -45.27
CA ASP A 146 16.69 1.73 -43.92
C ASP A 146 15.96 3.00 -43.48
N LEU A 147 16.45 4.18 -43.87
CA LEU A 147 15.81 5.46 -43.56
C LEU A 147 14.49 5.63 -44.32
N GLU A 148 14.43 5.22 -45.58
CA GLU A 148 13.20 5.20 -46.38
C GLU A 148 12.18 4.22 -45.79
N GLU A 149 12.61 3.02 -45.39
CA GLU A 149 11.74 2.05 -44.71
C GLU A 149 11.24 2.59 -43.36
N PHE A 150 12.12 3.20 -42.56
CA PHE A 150 11.75 3.81 -41.29
C PHE A 150 10.73 4.94 -41.48
N LYS A 151 10.91 5.78 -42.49
CA LYS A 151 9.94 6.82 -42.85
C LYS A 151 8.58 6.22 -43.20
N MET A 152 8.53 5.16 -44.00
CA MET A 152 7.28 4.47 -44.33
C MET A 152 6.57 3.92 -43.09
N VAL A 153 7.32 3.36 -42.14
CA VAL A 153 6.77 2.89 -40.85
C VAL A 153 6.21 4.05 -40.02
N LEU A 154 6.93 5.17 -39.93
CA LEU A 154 6.45 6.37 -39.21
C LEU A 154 5.19 6.98 -39.86
N GLU A 155 5.11 6.99 -41.18
CA GLU A 155 3.91 7.45 -41.90
C GLU A 155 2.71 6.55 -41.60
N SER A 156 2.90 5.22 -41.65
CA SER A 156 1.86 4.26 -41.27
C SER A 156 1.38 4.46 -39.82
N LEU A 157 2.32 4.64 -38.88
CA LEU A 157 2.02 4.90 -37.46
C LEU A 157 1.21 6.19 -37.27
N LYS A 158 1.51 7.24 -38.04
CA LYS A 158 0.76 8.50 -38.04
C LYS A 158 -0.70 8.28 -38.47
N TYR A 159 -0.93 7.52 -39.54
CA TYR A 159 -2.30 7.20 -40.00
C TYR A 159 -3.06 6.36 -38.97
N LEU A 160 -2.41 5.35 -38.38
CA LEU A 160 -2.99 4.52 -37.33
C LEU A 160 -3.42 5.35 -36.12
N THR A 161 -2.52 6.21 -35.63
CA THR A 161 -2.78 7.09 -34.48
C THR A 161 -3.93 8.03 -34.77
N ARG A 162 -3.98 8.61 -35.98
CA ARG A 162 -5.11 9.46 -36.41
C ARG A 162 -6.44 8.69 -36.44
N GLY A 163 -6.43 7.45 -36.90
CA GLY A 163 -7.60 6.57 -36.89
C GLY A 163 -8.13 6.30 -35.49
N ILE A 164 -7.24 5.94 -34.56
CA ILE A 164 -7.58 5.69 -33.15
C ILE A 164 -8.14 6.95 -32.49
N ILE A 165 -7.49 8.11 -32.69
CA ILE A 165 -7.96 9.39 -32.16
C ILE A 165 -9.36 9.73 -32.69
N ASN A 166 -9.60 9.56 -33.99
CA ASN A 166 -10.91 9.81 -34.59
C ASN A 166 -11.99 8.88 -34.02
N GLN A 167 -11.69 7.58 -33.83
CA GLN A 167 -12.62 6.65 -33.20
C GLN A 167 -12.93 7.02 -31.76
N LEU A 168 -11.92 7.37 -30.96
CA LEU A 168 -12.12 7.82 -29.57
C LEU A 168 -12.97 9.09 -29.52
N PHE A 169 -12.73 10.04 -30.42
CA PHE A 169 -13.52 11.26 -30.52
C PHE A 169 -14.99 10.96 -30.90
N GLN A 170 -15.22 10.07 -31.86
CA GLN A 170 -16.58 9.64 -32.22
C GLN A 170 -17.28 8.92 -31.06
N ASN A 171 -16.60 8.01 -30.37
CA ASN A 171 -17.13 7.31 -29.21
C ASN A 171 -17.48 8.28 -28.08
N TYR A 172 -16.62 9.25 -27.81
CA TYR A 172 -16.88 10.31 -26.83
C TYR A 172 -18.06 11.19 -27.23
N ALA A 173 -18.15 11.60 -28.50
CA ALA A 173 -19.27 12.38 -29.03
C ALA A 173 -20.59 11.60 -28.93
N MET A 174 -20.60 10.31 -29.27
CA MET A 174 -21.76 9.43 -29.12
C MET A 174 -22.17 9.27 -27.65
N PHE A 175 -21.21 9.03 -26.75
CA PHE A 175 -21.48 8.91 -25.31
C PHE A 175 -22.00 10.22 -24.71
N SER A 176 -21.40 11.37 -25.06
CA SER A 176 -21.86 12.69 -24.65
C SER A 176 -23.28 12.98 -25.16
N ASN A 177 -23.59 12.67 -26.42
CA ASN A 177 -24.92 12.83 -26.99
C ASN A 177 -25.94 11.90 -26.30
N MET A 178 -25.57 10.65 -26.04
CA MET A 178 -26.39 9.69 -25.29
C MET A 178 -26.73 10.22 -23.90
N MET A 179 -25.75 10.77 -23.17
CA MET A 179 -25.95 11.36 -21.84
C MET A 179 -26.83 12.62 -21.88
N ARG A 180 -26.71 13.46 -22.92
CA ARG A 180 -27.61 14.62 -23.11
C ARG A 180 -29.05 14.20 -23.40
N VAL A 181 -29.26 13.16 -24.20
CA VAL A 181 -30.60 12.62 -24.48
C VAL A 181 -31.20 11.99 -23.22
N GLN A 182 -30.42 11.25 -22.42
CA GLN A 182 -30.88 10.71 -21.15
C GLN A 182 -31.33 11.81 -20.17
N HIS A 183 -30.64 12.95 -20.16
CA HIS A 183 -31.05 14.11 -19.36
C HIS A 183 -32.29 14.83 -19.92
N CYS A 184 -32.55 14.81 -21.23
CA CYS A 184 -33.79 15.35 -21.79
C CYS A 184 -35.01 14.43 -21.57
N VAL A 185 -34.82 13.11 -21.58
CA VAL A 185 -35.94 12.16 -21.36
C VAL A 185 -36.36 12.10 -19.88
N THR A 186 -35.49 12.48 -18.95
CA THR A 186 -35.77 12.47 -17.51
C THR A 186 -36.16 13.83 -16.91
N ALA A 187 -36.03 14.92 -17.65
CA ALA A 187 -36.23 16.28 -17.14
C ALA A 187 -37.55 16.96 -17.55
N LEU A 188 -38.65 16.22 -17.74
CA LEU A 188 -39.99 16.84 -17.67
C LEU A 188 -40.36 17.04 -16.19
N PRO A 189 -40.36 18.28 -15.65
CA PRO A 189 -40.69 18.53 -14.26
C PRO A 189 -42.13 19.03 -14.19
N ASN A 190 -43.05 18.14 -13.81
CA ASN A 190 -44.32 18.57 -13.24
C ASN A 190 -44.08 18.95 -11.76
N GLN A 191 -43.56 20.15 -11.49
CA GLN A 191 -43.74 20.79 -10.19
C GLN A 191 -43.88 22.30 -10.32
N GLN A 192 -44.98 22.80 -9.77
CA GLN A 192 -45.37 24.19 -9.68
C GLN A 192 -44.46 24.93 -8.68
N PHE A 193 -43.95 26.08 -9.13
CA PHE A 193 -43.57 27.29 -8.39
C PHE A 193 -43.35 27.19 -6.87
N LEU A 194 -42.13 27.50 -6.42
CA LEU A 194 -41.79 28.64 -5.53
C LEU A 194 -40.24 28.75 -5.42
N PRO A 195 -39.60 29.92 -5.59
CA PRO A 195 -38.14 30.06 -5.59
C PRO A 195 -37.58 30.75 -4.33
N SER A 196 -36.37 30.36 -3.87
CA SER A 196 -35.30 31.30 -3.43
C SER A 196 -34.08 30.60 -2.79
N SER A 197 -32.89 31.16 -3.06
CA SER A 197 -31.57 31.02 -2.38
C SER A 197 -30.72 29.79 -2.76
N GLU A 198 -29.85 29.95 -3.78
CA GLU A 198 -28.39 30.25 -3.69
C GLU A 198 -27.55 29.01 -3.34
N ASP A 199 -26.91 28.39 -4.35
CA ASP A 199 -25.45 28.37 -4.59
C ASP A 199 -24.69 27.32 -3.72
N VAL A 200 -23.85 26.38 -4.15
CA VAL A 200 -23.04 26.12 -5.37
C VAL A 200 -22.51 24.66 -5.32
N LYS A 201 -22.73 23.91 -6.42
CA LYS A 201 -21.91 22.89 -7.16
C LYS A 201 -21.17 21.71 -6.45
N PRO A 202 -21.42 20.43 -6.86
CA PRO A 202 -20.54 19.31 -6.51
C PRO A 202 -19.30 19.21 -7.44
N MET A 203 -18.13 18.97 -6.84
CA MET A 203 -16.82 18.78 -7.50
C MET A 203 -16.72 17.45 -8.24
N ILE A 204 -16.21 17.50 -9.47
CA ILE A 204 -15.75 16.34 -10.25
C ILE A 204 -14.36 15.94 -9.73
N HIS A 205 -14.19 14.68 -9.33
CA HIS A 205 -12.89 14.12 -8.97
C HIS A 205 -12.00 13.98 -10.22
N HIS A 206 -10.97 14.81 -10.33
CA HIS A 206 -9.80 14.52 -11.14
C HIS A 206 -8.87 13.57 -10.36
N VAL A 207 -8.47 12.47 -11.00
CA VAL A 207 -7.35 11.62 -10.57
C VAL A 207 -6.13 12.01 -11.42
N PRO A 208 -5.07 12.59 -10.86
CA PRO A 208 -3.78 12.69 -11.53
C PRO A 208 -2.95 11.45 -11.23
N SER A 209 -2.53 10.77 -12.29
CA SER A 209 -1.45 9.78 -12.27
C SER A 209 -0.11 10.45 -11.94
N SER A 210 0.76 9.70 -11.26
CA SER A 210 2.22 9.76 -11.39
C SER A 210 2.97 10.97 -10.80
N SER A 211 3.62 10.73 -9.65
CA SER A 211 5.09 10.78 -9.51
C SER A 211 5.61 11.54 -8.28
N TYR A 212 6.69 10.97 -7.72
CA TYR A 212 7.68 11.54 -6.80
C TYR A 212 7.34 11.72 -5.30
N GLY A 213 8.09 10.96 -4.48
CA GLY A 213 8.94 11.51 -3.42
C GLY A 213 8.28 11.87 -2.09
N TRP A 214 8.39 11.00 -1.09
CA TRP A 214 8.20 11.37 0.32
C TRP A 214 9.54 11.65 0.99
N ASN A 215 9.83 12.93 1.18
CA ASN A 215 10.64 13.43 2.28
C ASN A 215 10.18 14.87 2.56
N THR A 216 9.49 15.11 3.67
CA THR A 216 9.65 16.35 4.42
C THR A 216 9.33 16.11 5.89
N SER A 217 10.22 16.68 6.69
CA SER A 217 10.20 16.79 8.13
C SER A 217 9.06 17.70 8.57
N ILE A 218 8.43 17.40 9.71
CA ILE A 218 7.78 18.44 10.52
C ILE A 218 8.42 18.37 11.91
N ASP A 219 9.11 19.47 12.22
CA ASP A 219 9.68 19.83 13.50
C ASP A 219 8.57 20.16 14.50
N SER A 220 8.66 19.62 15.70
CA SER A 220 8.01 20.16 16.91
C SER A 220 8.78 19.65 18.12
N LYS A 221 9.61 20.53 18.70
CA LYS A 221 10.40 20.33 19.92
C LYS A 221 9.54 20.67 21.18
N PRO A 222 10.01 20.39 22.40
CA PRO A 222 9.39 19.40 23.28
C PRO A 222 8.91 19.98 24.62
N ASN A 223 8.13 19.23 25.40
CA ASN A 223 8.13 19.39 26.85
C ASN A 223 7.62 18.15 27.60
N SER A 224 8.34 17.88 28.70
CA SER A 224 7.92 17.29 29.97
C SER A 224 7.47 15.81 30.09
N SER A 225 8.23 15.13 30.96
CA SER A 225 7.85 14.14 32.00
C SER A 225 7.17 12.80 31.65
N ASP A 226 7.70 11.78 32.33
CA ASP A 226 7.15 10.46 32.66
C ASP A 226 7.22 9.33 31.63
N ALA A 227 8.26 8.51 31.82
CA ALA A 227 8.36 7.16 31.31
C ALA A 227 7.76 6.17 32.32
N HIS A 228 6.56 5.65 32.02
CA HIS A 228 6.07 4.42 32.63
C HIS A 228 6.49 3.22 31.77
N VAL A 229 7.41 2.40 32.27
CA VAL A 229 7.66 1.05 31.75
C VAL A 229 6.68 0.11 32.43
N VAL A 230 5.66 -0.33 31.69
CA VAL A 230 4.80 -1.43 32.13
C VAL A 230 5.42 -2.73 31.63
N GLY A 231 6.00 -3.51 32.56
CA GLY A 231 6.59 -4.80 32.28
C GLY A 231 5.55 -5.85 31.90
N ALA A 232 5.82 -6.63 30.85
CA ALA A 232 5.04 -7.80 30.50
C ALA A 232 5.46 -8.98 31.39
N ARG A 233 4.52 -9.49 32.20
CA ARG A 233 4.67 -10.72 33.00
C ARG A 233 4.02 -11.87 32.24
N ARG A 234 4.78 -12.92 31.87
CA ARG A 234 4.21 -14.20 31.45
C ARG A 234 3.88 -15.03 32.69
N TYR A 235 2.65 -15.50 32.78
CA TYR A 235 2.27 -16.63 33.62
C TYR A 235 2.25 -17.89 32.75
N PHE A 236 2.99 -18.91 33.15
CA PHE A 236 2.77 -20.30 32.71
C PHE A 236 1.96 -21.00 33.82
N PRO A 237 0.78 -21.58 33.53
CA PRO A 237 0.19 -22.55 34.44
C PRO A 237 1.00 -23.86 34.39
N LYS A 238 1.10 -24.54 35.55
CA LYS A 238 1.81 -25.83 35.72
C LYS A 238 1.28 -26.91 34.79
#